data_AF-A0A7Z9XC74-F1
#
_entry.id   AF-A0A7Z9XC74-F1
#
_cell.length_a   1.000
_cell.length_b   1.000
_cell.length_c   1.000
_cell.angle_alpha   90.00
_cell.angle_beta   90.00
_cell.angle_gamma   90.00
#
_symmetry.space_group_name_H-M   'P 1'
#
loop_
_entity.id
_entity.type
_entity.pdbx_description
1 polymer ?
#
loop_
_entity_poly.entity_id
_entity_poly.type
_entity_poly.pdbx_seq_one_letter_code
_entity_poly.pdbx_strand_id
1 'polypeptide(L)'
;MKKCHEEKKMTPKRRRSQRQTIELEELKNDPNSLLSWGLDDPALRKLETYRLYQAGYAVADIAEAFGFAHGYLYEMWDKFKAEGTEALVDKRWGAAPRKRTSETEAAVLQAKALNPQRGDSELAKEFGLDRSTVYRLLKEHGLQDLHRVIVGQEEEFAERPADRKGMVAKKGGRNCLLRTSTPLDTLGWAGAKQLRLRAEGTGHPASECSLSSRTTLSESGAVVGLGRIAHQPYQ
;
A
#
# COMPACT_ATOMS: atom_id res chain seq x y z
N MET A 1 -32.92 -23.57 62.12
CA MET A 1 -32.21 -22.65 61.20
C MET A 1 -30.76 -23.11 61.07
N LYS A 2 -30.40 -23.82 59.99
CA LYS A 2 -29.03 -24.32 59.75
C LYS A 2 -28.25 -23.25 58.97
N LYS A 3 -27.15 -22.74 59.54
CA LYS A 3 -26.22 -21.84 58.87
C LYS A 3 -25.30 -22.66 57.95
N CYS A 4 -25.41 -22.48 56.63
CA CYS A 4 -24.46 -23.01 55.67
C CYS A 4 -23.19 -22.15 55.73
N HIS A 5 -22.08 -22.74 56.21
CA HIS A 5 -20.76 -22.14 56.06
C HIS A 5 -20.26 -22.43 54.64
N GLU A 6 -20.24 -21.40 53.81
CA GLU A 6 -19.68 -21.45 52.47
C GLU A 6 -18.16 -21.25 52.57
N GLU A 7 -17.43 -22.36 52.49
CA GLU A 7 -15.98 -22.42 52.59
C GLU A 7 -15.37 -21.86 51.29
N LYS A 8 -14.92 -20.60 51.33
CA LYS A 8 -14.17 -19.96 50.24
C LYS A 8 -12.85 -20.72 50.02
N LYS A 9 -12.83 -21.63 49.05
CA LYS A 9 -11.60 -22.26 48.55
C LYS A 9 -10.65 -21.17 48.05
N MET A 10 -9.56 -20.96 48.78
CA MET A 10 -8.48 -20.06 48.38
C MET A 10 -7.81 -20.67 47.13
N THR A 11 -8.10 -20.15 45.94
CA THR A 11 -7.41 -20.59 44.73
C THR A 11 -5.95 -20.11 44.82
N PRO A 12 -4.96 -21.00 44.59
CA PRO A 12 -3.57 -20.60 44.63
C PRO A 12 -3.34 -19.48 43.63
N LYS A 13 -2.73 -18.38 44.08
CA LYS A 13 -2.34 -17.25 43.23
C LYS A 13 -1.56 -17.82 42.05
N ARG A 14 -2.13 -17.76 40.83
CA ARG A 14 -1.46 -18.22 39.61
C ARG A 14 -0.10 -17.55 39.54
N ARG A 15 0.97 -18.32 39.75
CA ARG A 15 2.33 -17.86 39.52
C ARG A 15 2.38 -17.44 38.04
N ARG A 16 2.67 -16.17 37.78
CA ARG A 16 2.94 -15.73 36.41
C ARG A 16 4.16 -16.52 35.95
N SER A 17 4.02 -17.30 34.88
CA SER A 17 5.15 -17.86 34.17
C SER A 17 6.13 -16.73 33.84
N GLN A 18 7.43 -17.05 33.83
CA GLN A 18 8.43 -16.10 33.38
C GLN A 18 8.06 -15.65 31.97
N ARG A 19 8.07 -14.34 31.75
CA ARG A 19 7.82 -13.77 30.41
C ARG A 19 9.00 -14.12 29.54
N GLN A 20 8.73 -14.65 28.36
CA GLN A 20 9.75 -14.86 27.34
C GLN A 20 9.88 -13.55 26.58
N THR A 21 11.01 -12.86 26.75
CA THR A 21 11.35 -11.69 25.95
C THR A 21 11.68 -12.17 24.54
N ILE A 22 11.11 -11.52 23.53
CA ILE A 22 11.30 -11.87 22.12
C ILE A 22 12.45 -11.03 21.58
N GLU A 23 13.56 -11.67 21.18
CA GLU A 23 14.63 -10.98 20.46
C GLU A 23 14.41 -11.08 18.94
N LEU A 24 14.43 -9.94 18.26
CA LEU A 24 14.20 -9.88 16.81
C LEU A 24 15.25 -10.67 16.00
N GLU A 25 16.46 -10.80 16.54
CA GLU A 25 17.55 -11.53 15.89
C GLU A 25 17.32 -13.04 15.93
N GLU A 26 16.78 -13.56 17.05
CA GLU A 26 16.40 -14.96 17.16
C GLU A 26 15.31 -15.32 16.14
N LEU A 27 14.31 -14.45 15.98
CA LEU A 27 13.26 -14.65 14.98
C LEU A 27 13.79 -14.71 13.54
N LYS A 28 14.86 -13.97 13.21
CA LYS A 28 15.45 -14.03 11.86
C LYS A 28 16.15 -15.37 11.60
N ASN A 29 16.64 -16.03 12.65
CA ASN A 29 17.32 -17.32 12.54
C ASN A 29 16.34 -18.49 12.54
N ASP A 30 15.11 -18.28 13.02
CA ASP A 30 14.10 -19.32 13.05
C ASP A 30 13.63 -19.69 11.62
N PRO A 31 13.79 -20.94 11.18
CA PRO A 31 13.40 -21.37 9.83
C PRO A 31 11.89 -21.29 9.62
N ASN A 32 11.14 -21.30 10.73
CA ASN A 32 9.70 -21.14 10.68
C ASN A 32 9.31 -19.67 10.57
N SER A 33 10.16 -18.68 10.90
CA SER A 33 9.78 -17.26 10.87
C SER A 33 9.67 -16.74 9.44
N LEU A 34 8.68 -15.88 9.18
CA LEU A 34 8.58 -15.16 7.90
C LEU A 34 9.75 -14.19 7.67
N LEU A 35 10.45 -13.80 8.74
CA LEU A 35 11.58 -12.88 8.66
C LEU A 35 12.87 -13.57 8.17
N SER A 36 12.95 -14.90 8.26
CA SER A 36 14.11 -15.67 7.80
C SER A 36 14.36 -15.59 6.29
N TRP A 37 13.34 -15.19 5.51
CA TRP A 37 13.45 -15.04 4.06
C TRP A 37 14.25 -13.81 3.64
N GLY A 38 14.64 -12.94 4.58
CA GLY A 38 15.42 -11.73 4.30
C GLY A 38 14.65 -10.64 3.54
N LEU A 39 13.33 -10.75 3.46
CA LEU A 39 12.47 -9.75 2.83
C LEU A 39 12.04 -8.71 3.88
N ASP A 40 12.56 -7.49 3.75
CA ASP A 40 12.16 -6.34 4.55
C ASP A 40 10.83 -5.72 4.07
N ASP A 41 9.80 -6.54 3.91
CA ASP A 41 8.46 -6.07 3.56
C ASP A 41 7.68 -5.68 4.84
N PRO A 42 7.17 -4.43 4.96
CA PRO A 42 6.33 -4.05 6.09
C PRO A 42 5.08 -4.92 6.25
N ALA A 43 4.52 -5.49 5.18
CA ALA A 43 3.37 -6.39 5.28
C ALA A 43 3.75 -7.72 5.96
N LEU A 44 4.92 -8.28 5.62
CA LEU A 44 5.42 -9.51 6.25
C LEU A 44 5.71 -9.31 7.74
N ARG A 45 6.30 -8.17 8.11
CA ARG A 45 6.51 -7.83 9.54
C ARG A 45 5.18 -7.82 10.31
N LYS A 46 4.14 -7.22 9.76
CA LYS A 46 2.80 -7.20 10.37
C LYS A 46 2.20 -8.61 10.48
N LEU A 47 2.34 -9.45 9.45
CA LEU A 47 1.89 -10.85 9.51
C LEU A 47 2.60 -11.64 10.60
N GLU A 48 3.91 -11.46 10.74
CA GLU A 48 4.69 -12.14 11.78
C GLU A 48 4.19 -11.75 13.19
N THR A 49 3.86 -10.47 13.43
CA THR A 49 3.27 -10.06 14.72
C THR A 49 1.97 -10.81 15.04
N TYR A 50 1.11 -11.02 14.04
CA TYR A 50 -0.16 -11.71 14.23
C TYR A 50 0.05 -13.21 14.51
N ARG A 51 1.02 -13.83 13.84
CA ARG A 51 1.38 -15.21 14.10
C ARG A 51 1.95 -15.40 15.51
N LEU A 52 2.83 -14.52 15.98
CA LEU A 52 3.34 -14.57 17.35
C LEU A 52 2.20 -14.42 18.36
N TYR A 53 1.23 -13.55 18.08
CA TYR A 53 0.02 -13.46 18.89
C TYR A 53 -0.76 -14.78 18.94
N GLN A 54 -0.94 -15.47 17.81
CA GLN A 54 -1.57 -16.80 17.76
C GLN A 54 -0.78 -17.88 18.51
N ALA A 55 0.55 -17.79 18.53
CA ALA A 55 1.42 -18.66 19.31
C ALA A 55 1.40 -18.40 20.82
N GLY A 56 0.67 -17.37 21.27
CA GLY A 56 0.46 -17.08 22.69
C GLY A 56 1.49 -16.14 23.31
N TYR A 57 2.35 -15.51 22.50
CA TYR A 57 3.27 -14.48 22.98
C TYR A 57 2.50 -13.25 23.50
N ALA A 58 3.07 -12.58 24.50
CA ALA A 58 2.43 -11.40 25.05
C ALA A 58 2.52 -10.22 24.07
N VAL A 59 1.41 -9.51 23.91
CA VAL A 59 1.31 -8.37 22.99
C VAL A 59 2.32 -7.27 23.31
N ALA A 60 2.68 -7.12 24.59
CA ALA A 60 3.68 -6.14 25.01
C ALA A 60 5.07 -6.45 24.46
N ASP A 61 5.47 -7.71 24.53
CA ASP A 61 6.78 -8.16 24.07
C ASP A 61 6.86 -8.08 22.54
N ILE A 62 5.75 -8.40 21.84
CA ILE A 62 5.64 -8.23 20.37
C ILE A 62 5.75 -6.74 19.99
N ALA A 63 5.04 -5.85 20.70
CA ALA A 63 5.05 -4.42 20.43
C ALA A 63 6.45 -3.81 20.62
N GLU A 64 7.13 -4.19 21.71
CA GLU A 64 8.50 -3.76 22.01
C GLU A 64 9.48 -4.27 20.95
N ALA A 65 9.44 -5.57 20.62
CA ALA A 65 10.33 -6.17 19.63
C ALA A 65 10.20 -5.51 18.26
N PHE A 66 8.97 -5.23 17.79
CA PHE A 66 8.74 -4.66 16.45
C PHE A 66 8.68 -3.12 16.43
N GLY A 67 8.74 -2.45 17.58
CA GLY A 67 8.63 -0.99 17.68
C GLY A 67 7.24 -0.44 17.35
N PHE A 68 6.18 -1.20 17.61
CA PHE A 68 4.79 -0.76 17.39
C PHE A 68 4.13 -0.29 18.69
N ALA A 69 3.11 0.56 18.57
CA ALA A 69 2.25 0.89 19.70
C ALA A 69 1.25 -0.25 19.98
N HIS A 70 0.97 -0.56 21.25
CA HIS A 70 0.02 -1.63 21.63
C HIS A 70 -1.37 -1.45 20.99
N GLY A 71 -1.93 -0.23 21.04
CA GLY A 71 -3.24 0.04 20.47
C GLY A 71 -3.29 -0.18 18.96
N TYR A 72 -2.19 0.16 18.26
CA TYR A 72 -2.07 -0.05 16.83
C TYR A 72 -2.12 -1.54 16.46
N LEU A 73 -1.49 -2.42 17.25
CA LEU A 73 -1.53 -3.86 16.99
C LEU A 73 -2.94 -4.43 17.04
N TYR A 74 -3.73 -4.08 18.07
CA TYR A 74 -5.11 -4.56 18.18
C TYR A 74 -5.97 -4.07 17.01
N GLU A 75 -5.92 -2.77 16.70
CA GLU A 75 -6.66 -2.22 15.56
C GLU A 75 -6.27 -2.89 14.23
N MET A 76 -4.97 -3.12 14.04
CA MET A 76 -4.43 -3.77 12.85
C MET A 76 -4.89 -5.23 12.75
N TRP A 77 -4.83 -5.99 13.84
CA TRP A 77 -5.26 -7.39 13.85
C TRP A 77 -6.77 -7.54 13.70
N ASP A 78 -7.56 -6.61 14.24
CA ASP A 78 -9.01 -6.62 14.05
C ASP A 78 -9.38 -6.33 12.59
N LYS A 79 -8.70 -5.37 11.95
CA LYS A 79 -8.83 -5.14 10.51
C LYS A 79 -8.38 -6.36 9.69
N PHE A 80 -7.28 -7.00 10.07
CA PHE A 80 -6.81 -8.21 9.42
C PHE A 80 -7.81 -9.37 9.52
N LYS A 81 -8.49 -9.53 10.66
CA LYS A 81 -9.56 -10.54 10.80
C LYS A 81 -10.79 -10.23 9.96
N ALA A 82 -11.11 -8.94 9.77
CA ALA A 82 -12.28 -8.51 9.01
C ALA A 82 -12.05 -8.54 7.48
N GLU A 83 -10.91 -8.01 7.02
CA GLU A 83 -10.61 -7.79 5.59
C GLU A 83 -9.59 -8.80 5.03
N GLY A 84 -8.90 -9.57 5.88
CA GLY A 84 -7.82 -10.46 5.47
C GLY A 84 -6.51 -9.72 5.17
N THR A 85 -5.69 -10.30 4.29
CA THR A 85 -4.36 -9.77 3.93
C THR A 85 -4.39 -8.39 3.30
N GLU A 86 -5.52 -8.01 2.67
CA GLU A 86 -5.71 -6.69 2.05
C GLU A 86 -5.65 -5.54 3.07
N ALA A 87 -5.96 -5.78 4.34
CA ALA A 87 -5.85 -4.77 5.39
C ALA A 87 -4.40 -4.48 5.81
N LEU A 88 -3.46 -5.39 5.55
CA LEU A 88 -2.06 -5.22 5.94
C LEU A 88 -1.27 -4.42 4.92
N VAL A 89 -1.68 -4.52 3.65
CA VAL A 89 -1.16 -3.70 2.56
C VAL A 89 -1.59 -2.26 2.82
N ASP A 90 -0.62 -1.36 2.94
CA ASP A 90 -0.95 0.04 3.15
C ASP A 90 -1.58 0.61 1.87
N LYS A 91 -2.90 0.73 1.89
CA LYS A 91 -3.72 1.28 0.80
C LYS A 91 -3.29 2.71 0.43
N ARG A 92 -2.56 3.42 1.30
CA ARG A 92 -2.01 4.75 1.02
C ARG A 92 -0.79 4.71 0.10
N TRP A 93 -0.08 3.59 0.02
CA TRP A 93 1.14 3.45 -0.79
C TRP A 93 0.87 2.84 -2.17
N GLY A 94 -0.37 2.47 -2.46
CA GLY A 94 -0.82 2.35 -3.85
C GLY A 94 -0.83 3.76 -4.44
N ALA A 95 0.03 4.03 -5.42
CA ALA A 95 -0.11 5.22 -6.24
C ALA A 95 -1.58 5.29 -6.67
N ALA A 96 -2.33 6.28 -6.17
CA ALA A 96 -3.72 6.50 -6.54
C ALA A 96 -3.86 6.25 -8.05
N PRO A 97 -4.89 5.52 -8.51
CA PRO A 97 -5.00 5.03 -9.88
C PRO A 97 -4.49 6.10 -10.82
N ARG A 98 -3.29 5.88 -11.38
CA ARG A 98 -2.63 6.93 -12.14
C ARG A 98 -3.60 7.23 -13.27
N LYS A 99 -3.94 8.51 -13.46
CA LYS A 99 -4.73 8.96 -14.64
C LYS A 99 -4.15 8.42 -15.96
N ARG A 100 -2.87 8.05 -15.93
CA ARG A 100 -2.10 7.33 -16.93
C ARG A 100 -2.30 5.80 -16.78
N THR A 101 -3.18 5.22 -17.59
CA THR A 101 -3.32 3.77 -17.76
C THR A 101 -2.46 3.28 -18.93
N SER A 102 -1.96 2.05 -18.90
CA SER A 102 -1.16 1.50 -20.01
C SER A 102 -1.88 1.56 -21.36
N GLU A 103 -3.20 1.40 -21.36
CA GLU A 103 -4.05 1.52 -22.56
C GLU A 103 -4.04 2.95 -23.14
N THR A 104 -4.20 3.96 -22.28
CA THR A 104 -4.16 5.36 -22.73
C THR A 104 -2.77 5.76 -23.22
N GLU A 105 -1.71 5.24 -22.60
CA GLU A 105 -0.34 5.45 -23.07
C GLU A 105 -0.12 4.89 -24.48
N ALA A 106 -0.53 3.64 -24.70
CA ALA A 106 -0.41 2.98 -26.01
C ALA A 106 -1.19 3.73 -27.08
N ALA A 107 -2.39 4.22 -26.77
CA ALA A 107 -3.21 4.99 -27.69
C ALA A 107 -2.56 6.34 -28.07
N VAL A 108 -1.96 7.04 -27.11
CA VAL A 108 -1.21 8.29 -27.36
C VAL A 108 0.00 8.04 -28.27
N LEU A 109 0.74 6.95 -28.02
CA LEU A 109 1.91 6.57 -28.85
C LEU A 109 1.49 6.21 -30.28
N GLN A 110 0.42 5.43 -30.45
CA GLN A 110 -0.12 5.08 -31.76
C GLN A 110 -0.60 6.31 -32.52
N ALA A 111 -1.33 7.21 -31.87
CA ALA A 111 -1.79 8.46 -32.49
C ALA A 111 -0.62 9.35 -32.96
N LYS A 112 0.46 9.41 -32.17
CA LYS A 112 1.68 10.14 -32.54
C LYS A 112 2.44 9.48 -33.69
N ALA A 113 2.49 8.15 -33.73
CA ALA A 113 3.13 7.39 -34.81
C ALA A 113 2.37 7.55 -36.15
N LEU A 114 1.04 7.54 -36.12
CA LEU A 114 0.20 7.75 -37.31
C LEU A 114 0.27 9.18 -37.84
N ASN A 115 0.30 10.17 -36.93
CA ASN A 115 0.33 11.59 -37.30
C ASN A 115 1.45 12.32 -36.56
N PRO A 116 2.70 12.28 -37.06
CA PRO A 116 3.83 12.94 -36.41
C PRO A 116 3.53 14.42 -36.14
N GLN A 117 2.87 15.12 -37.08
CA GLN A 117 2.51 16.55 -37.06
C GLN A 117 1.63 16.99 -35.90
N ARG A 118 0.92 16.08 -35.23
CA ARG A 118 0.10 16.45 -34.08
C ARG A 118 0.96 16.96 -32.92
N GLY A 119 0.55 18.09 -32.36
CA GLY A 119 1.18 18.69 -31.19
C GLY A 119 0.72 18.04 -29.89
N ASP A 120 1.56 18.12 -28.86
CA ASP A 120 1.28 17.55 -27.53
C ASP A 120 -0.04 18.08 -26.92
N SER A 121 -0.38 19.34 -27.22
CA SER A 121 -1.61 19.99 -26.76
C SER A 121 -2.88 19.38 -27.38
N GLU A 122 -2.81 18.86 -28.60
CA GLU A 122 -3.96 18.24 -29.29
C GLU A 122 -4.19 16.84 -28.74
N LEU A 123 -3.12 16.05 -28.61
CA LEU A 123 -3.16 14.73 -27.98
C LEU A 123 -3.66 14.80 -26.54
N ALA A 124 -3.23 15.81 -25.78
CA ALA A 124 -3.71 16.04 -24.42
C ALA A 124 -5.24 16.22 -24.35
N LYS A 125 -5.82 17.00 -25.27
CA LYS A 125 -7.28 17.21 -25.34
C LYS A 125 -8.05 15.96 -25.77
N GLU A 126 -7.51 15.22 -26.72
CA GLU A 126 -8.12 14.00 -27.26
C GLU A 126 -8.20 12.87 -26.23
N PHE A 127 -7.13 12.68 -25.44
CA PHE A 127 -7.06 11.60 -24.45
C PHE A 127 -7.41 12.04 -23.02
N GLY A 128 -7.81 13.30 -22.82
CA GLY A 128 -8.17 13.83 -21.48
C GLY A 128 -7.00 13.86 -20.50
N LEU A 129 -5.77 14.02 -21.00
CA LEU A 129 -4.54 14.05 -20.21
C LEU A 129 -3.98 15.46 -20.10
N ASP A 130 -3.23 15.73 -19.03
CA ASP A 130 -2.47 16.98 -18.94
C ASP A 130 -1.35 17.00 -19.99
N ARG A 131 -1.13 18.15 -20.64
CA ARG A 131 -0.07 18.34 -21.65
C ARG A 131 1.31 17.91 -21.14
N SER A 132 1.63 18.19 -19.87
CA SER A 132 2.90 17.78 -19.24
C SER A 132 3.06 16.26 -19.15
N THR A 133 1.95 15.54 -18.99
CA THR A 133 1.94 14.07 -18.93
C THR A 133 2.22 13.49 -20.31
N VAL A 134 1.55 14.02 -21.34
CA VAL A 134 1.81 13.63 -22.74
C VAL A 134 3.27 13.95 -23.13
N TYR A 135 3.76 15.14 -22.79
CA TYR A 135 5.15 15.52 -23.03
C TYR A 135 6.14 14.54 -22.37
N ARG A 136 5.98 14.23 -21.08
CA ARG A 136 6.85 13.27 -20.37
C ARG A 136 6.82 11.90 -21.02
N LEU A 137 5.63 11.43 -21.39
CA LEU A 137 5.45 10.15 -22.07
C LEU A 137 6.22 10.12 -23.40
N LEU A 138 6.03 11.12 -24.25
CA LEU A 138 6.76 11.21 -25.52
C LEU A 138 8.28 11.34 -25.31
N LYS A 139 8.72 11.96 -24.21
CA LYS A 139 10.13 12.06 -23.82
C LYS A 139 10.71 10.71 -23.44
N GLU A 140 10.00 9.96 -22.60
CA GLU A 140 10.38 8.63 -22.11
C GLU A 140 10.54 7.65 -23.28
N HIS A 141 9.74 7.80 -24.34
CA HIS A 141 9.78 6.97 -25.56
C HIS A 141 10.62 7.55 -26.70
N GLY A 142 11.30 8.69 -26.52
CA GLY A 142 12.16 9.29 -27.55
C GLY A 142 11.43 9.86 -28.78
N LEU A 143 10.13 10.14 -28.69
CA LEU A 143 9.29 10.59 -29.81
C LEU A 143 9.15 12.11 -29.93
N GLN A 144 9.87 12.90 -29.12
CA GLN A 144 9.75 14.36 -29.14
C GLN A 144 10.32 15.01 -30.40
N ASP A 145 11.36 14.40 -30.99
CA ASP A 145 12.15 15.02 -32.06
C ASP A 145 11.81 14.53 -33.48
N LEU A 146 10.73 13.76 -33.68
CA LEU A 146 10.36 13.28 -35.02
C LEU A 146 10.09 14.43 -36.01
N HIS A 147 9.72 15.62 -35.51
CA HIS A 147 9.59 16.84 -36.32
C HIS A 147 10.88 17.36 -36.92
N ARG A 148 12.01 17.14 -36.24
CA ARG A 148 13.31 17.62 -36.71
C ARG A 148 13.93 16.71 -37.76
N VAL A 149 13.57 15.43 -37.78
CA VAL A 149 14.22 14.44 -38.64
C VAL A 149 13.60 14.38 -40.04
N ILE A 150 12.27 14.58 -40.17
CA ILE A 150 11.60 14.46 -41.48
C ILE A 150 11.86 15.67 -42.38
N VAL A 151 12.17 16.86 -41.83
CA VAL A 151 12.47 18.06 -42.63
C VAL A 151 13.96 18.13 -43.04
N GLY A 152 14.71 17.04 -42.86
CA GLY A 152 16.18 17.02 -42.93
C GLY A 152 16.82 16.19 -44.05
N GLN A 153 16.12 15.86 -45.14
CA GLN A 153 16.75 15.32 -46.36
C GLN A 153 16.09 15.90 -47.60
N GLU A 154 16.35 17.17 -47.87
CA GLU A 154 16.40 17.86 -49.19
C GLU A 154 16.38 19.39 -49.00
N GLU A 155 17.11 19.93 -48.01
CA GLU A 155 17.56 21.33 -48.13
C GLU A 155 18.98 21.31 -48.67
N GLU A 156 19.03 21.29 -50.00
CA GLU A 156 20.13 21.77 -50.82
C GLU A 156 20.71 23.03 -50.17
N PHE A 157 21.95 22.93 -49.67
CA PHE A 157 22.73 24.02 -49.10
C PHE A 157 22.94 25.10 -50.18
N ALA A 158 21.97 25.98 -50.37
CA ALA A 158 22.18 27.25 -51.04
C ALA A 158 23.02 28.11 -50.10
N GLU A 159 24.34 28.13 -50.33
CA GLU A 159 25.30 29.04 -49.73
C GLU A 159 24.74 30.47 -49.67
N ARG A 160 24.26 30.88 -48.49
CA ARG A 160 24.06 32.29 -48.21
C ARG A 160 25.37 32.86 -47.68
N PRO A 161 25.99 33.82 -48.40
CA PRO A 161 27.21 34.43 -47.94
C PRO A 161 26.95 35.15 -46.61
N ALA A 162 27.85 34.88 -45.67
CA ALA A 162 27.90 35.49 -44.36
C ALA A 162 27.92 37.00 -44.50
N ASP A 163 26.86 37.67 -44.01
CA ASP A 163 26.99 39.08 -43.75
C ASP A 163 26.10 39.57 -42.60
N ARG A 164 26.77 40.35 -41.74
CA ARG A 164 26.29 41.25 -40.69
C ARG A 164 26.01 40.63 -39.33
N LYS A 165 26.96 40.74 -38.40
CA LYS A 165 27.23 41.93 -37.55
C LYS A 165 26.01 42.38 -36.73
N GLY A 166 26.05 41.99 -35.46
CA GLY A 166 25.91 42.96 -34.36
C GLY A 166 24.55 43.01 -33.68
N MET A 167 24.62 43.32 -32.38
CA MET A 167 23.56 43.71 -31.44
C MET A 167 22.74 42.57 -30.82
N VAL A 168 22.50 42.51 -29.50
CA VAL A 168 22.93 43.32 -28.34
C VAL A 168 22.74 42.39 -27.14
N ALA A 169 23.76 42.33 -26.28
CA ALA A 169 23.66 41.69 -24.97
C ALA A 169 22.68 42.48 -24.08
N LYS A 170 21.47 41.95 -23.85
CA LYS A 170 20.56 42.48 -22.84
C LYS A 170 20.72 41.70 -21.53
N LYS A 171 21.69 42.13 -20.73
CA LYS A 171 21.74 41.86 -19.28
C LYS A 171 20.60 42.61 -18.59
N GLY A 172 19.77 41.88 -17.86
CA GLY A 172 18.76 42.42 -16.94
C GLY A 172 17.90 41.25 -16.46
N GLY A 173 18.14 40.67 -15.28
CA GLY A 173 18.17 41.35 -14.00
C GLY A 173 16.74 41.37 -13.44
N ARG A 174 16.45 40.45 -12.51
CA ARG A 174 15.33 40.39 -11.54
C ARG A 174 15.39 38.99 -10.91
N ASN A 175 16.16 38.76 -9.85
CA ASN A 175 15.82 39.02 -8.45
C ASN A 175 14.37 38.65 -8.09
N CYS A 176 14.19 37.40 -7.63
CA CYS A 176 12.98 36.92 -6.96
C CYS A 176 13.38 36.29 -5.61
N LEU A 177 13.99 37.10 -4.75
CA LEU A 177 14.15 36.83 -3.32
C LEU A 177 12.88 37.30 -2.59
N LEU A 178 11.92 36.40 -2.38
CA LEU A 178 10.87 36.47 -1.36
C LEU A 178 10.53 34.99 -1.06
N ARG A 179 10.96 34.33 0.01
CA ARG A 179 11.02 34.66 1.45
C ARG A 179 9.69 35.18 1.98
N THR A 180 8.76 34.26 2.21
CA THR A 180 7.81 34.36 3.32
C THR A 180 7.90 33.07 4.13
N SER A 181 8.66 33.17 5.22
CA SER A 181 8.55 32.31 6.39
C SER A 181 7.13 32.39 6.92
N THR A 182 6.36 31.32 6.85
CA THR A 182 5.15 31.20 7.67
C THR A 182 5.56 30.81 9.09
N PRO A 183 5.07 31.51 10.11
CA PRO A 183 5.36 31.22 11.50
C PRO A 183 4.69 29.89 11.92
N LEU A 184 5.39 29.17 12.79
CA LEU A 184 4.86 28.09 13.61
C LEU A 184 3.72 28.66 14.47
N ASP A 185 2.48 28.50 14.02
CA ASP A 185 1.32 28.70 14.89
C ASP A 185 1.07 27.44 15.71
N THR A 186 1.60 27.51 16.92
CA THR A 186 1.13 26.82 18.11
C THR A 186 -0.37 27.08 18.33
N LEU A 187 -1.22 26.17 17.87
CA LEU A 187 -2.60 26.01 18.33
C LEU A 187 -2.73 24.53 18.71
N GLY A 188 -2.66 24.18 20.00
CA GLY A 188 -3.79 24.38 20.89
C GLY A 188 -4.55 23.05 20.97
N TRP A 189 -3.90 22.02 21.51
CA TRP A 189 -4.49 20.71 21.76
C TRP A 189 -5.37 20.82 23.01
N ALA A 190 -6.59 21.32 22.82
CA ALA A 190 -7.60 21.40 23.86
C ALA A 190 -8.89 20.77 23.36
N GLY A 191 -9.42 19.82 24.14
CA GLY A 191 -10.83 19.47 24.08
C GLY A 191 -11.15 18.13 23.42
N ALA A 192 -10.80 17.05 24.11
CA ALA A 192 -11.58 15.84 24.05
C ALA A 192 -13.07 16.15 24.32
N LYS A 193 -13.93 15.92 23.33
CA LYS A 193 -15.37 15.74 23.55
C LYS A 193 -15.76 14.34 23.10
N GLN A 194 -16.04 13.52 24.12
CA GLN A 194 -16.81 12.29 24.03
C GLN A 194 -18.10 12.54 23.24
N LEU A 195 -18.21 11.97 22.05
CA LEU A 195 -19.49 11.74 21.39
C LEU A 195 -19.85 10.26 21.57
N ARG A 196 -20.76 10.08 22.51
CA ARG A 196 -21.41 8.83 22.90
C ARG A 196 -22.30 8.39 21.75
N LEU A 197 -21.89 7.34 21.05
CA LEU A 197 -22.69 6.66 20.02
C LEU A 197 -23.92 6.02 20.67
N ARG A 198 -25.10 6.50 20.29
CA ARG A 198 -26.38 5.79 20.44
C ARG A 198 -26.58 5.02 19.12
N ALA A 199 -26.26 3.73 19.12
CA ALA A 199 -26.67 2.83 18.05
C ALA A 199 -28.00 2.20 18.46
N GLU A 200 -29.10 2.80 17.99
CA GLU A 200 -30.40 2.15 17.98
C GLU A 200 -30.45 1.21 16.77
N GLY A 201 -30.75 -0.05 17.03
CA GLY A 201 -30.85 -1.09 16.04
C GLY A 201 -32.17 -1.05 15.28
N THR A 202 -32.07 -1.38 14.00
CA THR A 202 -33.12 -1.95 13.15
C THR A 202 -32.37 -2.85 12.19
N GLY A 203 -32.35 -4.18 12.35
CA GLY A 203 -33.52 -5.01 12.08
C GLY A 203 -33.69 -5.14 10.57
N HIS A 204 -32.91 -6.00 9.92
CA HIS A 204 -33.21 -6.45 8.56
C HIS A 204 -33.28 -7.98 8.48
N PRO A 205 -34.43 -8.51 8.01
CA PRO A 205 -34.67 -9.94 7.95
C PRO A 205 -33.95 -10.58 6.77
N ALA A 206 -33.66 -11.86 6.96
CA ALA A 206 -33.22 -12.81 5.95
C ALA A 206 -34.08 -12.73 4.68
N SER A 207 -33.43 -12.58 3.53
CA SER A 207 -33.99 -13.04 2.26
C SER A 207 -33.06 -14.10 1.69
N GLU A 208 -33.56 -15.32 1.74
CA GLU A 208 -33.08 -16.46 0.99
C GLU A 208 -33.06 -16.12 -0.50
N CYS A 209 -31.89 -16.15 -1.13
CA CYS A 209 -31.79 -16.34 -2.56
C CYS A 209 -31.12 -17.69 -2.80
N SER A 210 -31.98 -18.71 -2.88
CA SER A 210 -31.68 -19.94 -3.59
C SER A 210 -31.33 -19.59 -5.03
N LEU A 211 -30.12 -19.90 -5.48
CA LEU A 211 -29.85 -20.15 -6.88
C LEU A 211 -28.85 -21.31 -7.00
N SER A 212 -29.47 -22.45 -7.24
CA SER A 212 -28.98 -23.62 -7.97
C SER A 212 -27.78 -23.33 -8.86
N SER A 213 -26.70 -24.08 -8.68
CA SER A 213 -25.83 -24.54 -9.78
C SER A 213 -25.14 -25.82 -9.35
N ARG A 214 -25.82 -26.94 -9.65
CA ARG A 214 -25.21 -28.27 -9.79
C ARG A 214 -24.02 -28.16 -10.74
N THR A 215 -22.82 -28.42 -10.25
CA THR A 215 -21.69 -28.85 -11.08
C THR A 215 -21.30 -30.25 -10.62
N THR A 216 -21.69 -31.23 -11.43
CA THR A 216 -21.21 -32.60 -11.33
C THR A 216 -19.78 -32.64 -11.86
N LEU A 217 -18.80 -32.75 -10.97
CA LEU A 217 -17.42 -33.06 -11.33
C LEU A 217 -17.03 -34.36 -10.63
N SER A 218 -17.31 -35.45 -11.34
CA SER A 218 -16.37 -36.54 -11.60
C SER A 218 -15.42 -36.90 -10.46
N GLU A 219 -15.84 -37.86 -9.65
CA GLU A 219 -14.97 -38.75 -8.88
C GLU A 219 -13.86 -39.34 -9.78
N SER A 220 -12.61 -39.02 -9.46
CA SER A 220 -11.49 -39.90 -9.78
C SER A 220 -10.67 -40.04 -8.51
N GLY A 221 -10.72 -41.25 -7.95
CA GLY A 221 -10.12 -41.60 -6.68
C GLY A 221 -8.59 -41.56 -6.72
N ALA A 222 -8.02 -41.00 -5.66
CA ALA A 222 -6.72 -41.38 -5.16
C ALA A 222 -6.83 -41.42 -3.62
N VAL A 223 -7.09 -42.61 -3.10
CA VAL A 223 -7.00 -42.92 -1.68
C VAL A 223 -5.51 -42.92 -1.33
N VAL A 224 -5.00 -41.78 -0.87
CA VAL A 224 -3.69 -41.71 -0.20
C VAL A 224 -3.97 -41.68 1.29
N GLY A 225 -3.66 -42.78 1.96
CA GLY A 225 -3.86 -42.97 3.39
C GLY A 225 -3.11 -41.92 4.20
N LEU A 226 -3.86 -41.08 4.91
CA LEU A 226 -3.33 -40.22 5.96
C LEU A 226 -3.16 -41.05 7.23
N GLY A 227 -1.90 -41.37 7.53
CA GLY A 227 -1.49 -41.91 8.82
C GLY A 227 -1.90 -40.96 9.94
N ARG A 228 -2.64 -41.49 10.91
CA ARG A 228 -2.95 -40.81 12.18
C ARG A 228 -1.66 -40.57 12.94
N ILE A 229 -1.15 -39.34 12.92
CA ILE A 229 -0.13 -38.89 13.88
C ILE A 229 -0.87 -38.53 15.16
N ALA A 230 -0.74 -39.39 16.17
CA ALA A 230 -1.26 -39.17 17.51
C ALA A 230 -0.50 -37.99 18.16
N HIS A 231 -1.21 -36.90 18.40
CA HIS A 231 -0.73 -35.75 19.16
C HIS A 231 -0.57 -36.17 20.63
N GLN A 232 0.65 -36.29 21.13
CA GLN A 232 0.89 -36.42 22.57
C GLN A 232 0.78 -35.04 23.25
N PRO A 233 0.06 -34.92 24.39
CA PRO A 233 0.09 -33.72 25.20
C PRO A 233 1.39 -33.66 26.02
N TYR A 234 2.17 -32.59 25.83
CA TYR A 234 3.28 -32.26 26.72
C TYR A 234 2.74 -31.89 28.11
N GLN A 235 3.30 -32.53 29.15
CA GLN A 235 3.16 -32.16 30.55
C GLN A 235 4.24 -31.16 30.95
#